data_AF-A0A2I1H2B0-F1
#
_entry.id   AF-A0A2I1H2B0-F1
#
_cell.length_a   1.000
_cell.length_b   1.000
_cell.length_c   1.000
_cell.angle_alpha   90.00
_cell.angle_beta   90.00
_cell.angle_gamma   90.00
#
_symmetry.space_group_name_H-M   'P 1'
#
loop_
_entity.id
_entity.type
_entity.pdbx_description
1 polymer ?
#
loop_
_entity_poly.entity_id
_entity_poly.type
_entity_poly.pdbx_seq_one_letter_code
_entity_poly.pdbx_strand_id
1 'polypeptide(L)'
;MLVYIRESNINEVFSPVVPEDIPMRRLLEVEENHLYLTIKIVIIKEFNNYQGSNFCDYQYSLSNVHEYRILKSVTYGNFKDIISQTLNVLSGQIRF
;
A
#
# COMPACT_ATOMS: atom_id res chain seq x y z
N MET A 1 7.30 36.19 29.64
CA MET A 1 6.34 35.09 29.86
C MET A 1 6.97 34.14 30.87
N LEU A 2 6.26 33.79 31.95
CA LEU A 2 6.75 32.88 33.00
C LEU A 2 5.79 31.69 33.11
N VAL A 3 6.34 30.50 33.36
CA VAL A 3 5.58 29.26 33.53
C VAL A 3 5.93 28.67 34.89
N TYR A 4 4.92 28.31 35.68
CA TYR A 4 5.07 27.72 37.00
C TYR A 4 4.45 26.33 37.02
N ILE A 5 5.09 25.42 37.74
CA ILE A 5 4.63 24.05 37.97
C ILE A 5 4.37 23.90 39.47
N ARG A 6 3.25 23.26 39.84
CA ARG A 6 2.97 22.96 41.25
C ARG A 6 4.01 21.96 41.77
N GLU A 7 4.55 22.23 42.95
CA GLU A 7 5.55 21.39 43.60
C GLU A 7 5.10 19.93 43.73
N SER A 8 3.82 19.70 44.03
CA SER A 8 3.21 18.36 44.11
C SER A 8 3.28 17.54 42.81
N ASN A 9 3.39 18.19 41.65
CA ASN A 9 3.34 17.56 40.33
C ASN A 9 4.72 17.53 39.65
N ILE A 10 5.79 17.95 40.33
CA ILE A 10 7.11 18.11 39.73
C ILE A 10 7.64 16.79 39.14
N ASN A 11 7.43 15.68 39.85
CA ASN A 11 7.92 14.36 39.43
C ASN A 11 7.17 13.81 38.21
N GLU A 12 5.88 14.13 38.10
CA GLU A 12 5.04 13.73 36.96
C GLU A 12 5.41 14.55 35.73
N VAL A 13 5.49 15.87 35.88
CA VAL A 13 5.77 16.81 34.77
C VAL A 13 7.19 16.65 34.24
N PHE A 14 8.17 16.32 35.10
CA PHE A 14 9.56 16.09 34.72
C PHE A 14 9.94 14.61 34.61
N SER A 15 8.96 13.71 34.51
CA SER A 15 9.26 12.30 34.24
C SER A 15 10.10 12.18 32.96
N PRO A 16 11.18 11.37 32.96
CA PRO A 16 11.99 11.19 31.76
C PRO A 16 11.14 10.55 30.65
N VAL A 17 11.22 11.09 29.45
CA VAL A 17 10.61 10.48 28.26
C VAL A 17 11.48 9.31 27.84
N VAL A 18 10.93 8.10 27.86
CA VAL A 18 11.63 6.88 27.43
C VAL A 18 11.29 6.55 25.97
N PRO A 19 12.13 5.77 25.26
CA PRO A 19 11.86 5.40 23.87
C PRO A 19 10.49 4.74 23.65
N GLU A 20 9.97 4.02 24.65
CA GLU A 20 8.67 3.37 24.62
C GLU A 20 7.49 4.36 24.63
N ASP A 21 7.69 5.57 25.14
CA ASP A 21 6.70 6.66 25.10
C ASP A 21 6.55 7.24 23.69
N ILE A 22 7.50 6.96 22.80
CA ILE A 22 7.51 7.41 21.41
C ILE A 22 6.79 6.36 20.54
N PRO A 23 5.64 6.68 19.92
CA PRO A 23 4.93 5.73 19.08
C PRO A 23 5.73 5.43 17.80
N MET A 24 6.46 4.32 17.80
CA MET A 24 7.39 3.92 16.73
C MET A 24 6.70 3.57 15.39
N ARG A 25 5.38 3.26 15.42
CA ARG A 25 4.68 2.63 14.28
C ARG A 25 4.58 3.48 13.01
N ARG A 26 4.56 4.81 13.11
CA ARG A 26 4.27 5.66 11.93
C ARG A 26 5.48 5.91 11.04
N LEU A 27 6.70 5.91 11.58
CA LEU A 27 7.90 6.23 10.79
C LEU A 27 8.31 5.07 9.88
N LEU A 28 8.32 3.84 10.41
CA LEU A 28 8.70 2.65 9.64
C LEU A 28 7.73 2.36 8.49
N GLU A 29 6.42 2.53 8.70
CA GLU A 29 5.42 2.33 7.63
C GLU A 29 5.57 3.33 6.47
N VAL A 30 5.95 4.58 6.75
CA VAL A 30 6.17 5.61 5.72
C VAL A 30 7.46 5.33 4.93
N GLU A 31 8.52 4.91 5.62
CA GLU A 31 9.79 4.53 4.98
C GLU A 31 9.65 3.30 4.09
N GLU A 32 8.77 2.36 4.37
CA GLU A 32 8.60 1.21 3.47
C GLU A 32 7.64 1.50 2.32
N ASN A 33 6.56 2.25 2.55
CA ASN A 33 5.51 2.45 1.54
C ASN A 33 6.01 3.15 0.26
N HIS A 34 6.95 4.08 0.37
CA HIS A 34 7.46 4.80 -0.80
C HIS A 34 8.27 3.90 -1.77
N LEU A 35 8.70 2.72 -1.34
CA LEU A 35 9.45 1.76 -2.16
C LEU A 35 8.55 0.93 -3.07
N TYR A 36 7.23 0.93 -2.84
CA TYR A 36 6.28 0.10 -3.58
C TYR A 36 5.43 0.93 -4.56
N LEU A 37 4.93 0.25 -5.57
CA LEU A 37 3.88 0.70 -6.48
C LEU A 37 2.68 -0.23 -6.33
N THR A 38 1.49 0.36 -6.37
CA THR A 38 0.23 -0.37 -6.50
C THR A 38 -0.09 -0.50 -7.98
N ILE A 39 -0.11 -1.73 -8.48
CA ILE A 39 -0.45 -2.05 -9.87
C ILE A 39 -1.82 -2.73 -9.88
N LYS A 40 -2.76 -2.16 -10.63
CA LYS A 40 -4.11 -2.71 -10.81
C LYS A 40 -4.19 -3.39 -12.17
N ILE A 41 -4.55 -4.66 -12.17
CA ILE A 41 -4.68 -5.48 -13.38
C ILE A 41 -6.14 -5.88 -13.56
N VAL A 42 -6.67 -5.64 -14.75
CA VAL A 42 -8.00 -6.07 -15.17
C VAL A 42 -7.85 -7.12 -16.25
N ILE A 43 -8.53 -8.25 -16.08
CA ILE A 43 -8.51 -9.35 -17.05
C ILE A 43 -9.67 -9.15 -18.02
N ILE A 44 -9.42 -9.42 -19.31
CA ILE A 44 -10.41 -9.20 -20.38
C ILE A 44 -11.77 -9.84 -20.09
N LYS A 45 -11.81 -11.01 -19.44
CA LYS A 45 -13.04 -11.70 -19.06
C LYS A 45 -14.00 -10.83 -18.23
N GLU A 46 -13.47 -9.87 -17.48
CA GLU A 46 -14.24 -8.97 -16.62
C GLU A 46 -14.99 -7.90 -17.42
N PHE A 47 -14.58 -7.63 -18.65
CA PHE A 47 -15.27 -6.68 -19.53
C PHE A 47 -16.53 -7.26 -20.17
N ASN A 48 -16.65 -8.59 -20.27
CA ASN A 48 -17.76 -9.24 -20.98
C ASN A 48 -19.15 -8.95 -20.38
N ASN A 49 -19.21 -8.53 -19.11
CA ASN A 49 -20.46 -8.23 -18.42
C ASN A 49 -20.76 -6.73 -18.33
N TYR A 50 -19.90 -5.87 -18.88
CA TYR A 50 -20.07 -4.42 -18.82
C TYR A 50 -20.82 -3.89 -20.05
N GLN A 51 -21.91 -3.14 -19.82
CA GLN A 51 -22.77 -2.60 -20.89
C GLN A 51 -22.58 -1.09 -21.12
N GLY A 52 -21.56 -0.47 -20.52
CA GLY A 52 -21.26 0.93 -20.74
C GLY A 52 -20.51 1.18 -22.07
N SER A 53 -20.31 2.45 -22.40
CA SER A 53 -19.60 2.89 -23.61
C SER A 53 -18.07 2.76 -23.51
N ASN A 54 -17.53 2.60 -22.30
CA ASN A 54 -16.11 2.35 -22.02
C ASN A 54 -15.85 0.85 -21.81
N PHE A 55 -14.58 0.44 -21.79
CA PHE A 55 -14.21 -0.94 -21.44
C PHE A 55 -14.69 -1.31 -20.03
N CYS A 56 -14.63 -0.37 -19.09
CA CYS A 56 -15.10 -0.53 -17.72
C CYS A 56 -15.52 0.81 -17.12
N ASP A 57 -16.32 0.76 -16.06
CA ASP A 57 -16.56 1.91 -15.21
C ASP A 57 -15.42 2.05 -14.20
N TYR A 58 -14.70 3.17 -14.22
CA TYR A 58 -13.63 3.45 -13.27
C TYR A 58 -14.16 3.90 -11.90
N GLN A 59 -15.45 4.27 -11.83
CA GLN A 59 -16.09 4.81 -10.63
C GLN A 59 -16.77 3.72 -9.80
N TYR A 60 -17.18 2.63 -10.44
CA TYR A 60 -17.55 1.41 -9.73
C TYR A 60 -16.30 0.60 -9.47
N SER A 61 -16.13 0.15 -8.22
CA SER A 61 -15.15 -0.88 -7.92
C SER A 61 -15.46 -2.07 -8.82
N LEU A 62 -14.69 -2.23 -9.89
CA LEU A 62 -14.59 -3.51 -10.58
C LEU A 62 -14.26 -4.51 -9.47
N SER A 63 -15.25 -5.30 -9.09
CA SER A 63 -15.17 -6.28 -8.00
C SER A 63 -14.04 -7.29 -8.24
N ASN A 64 -13.55 -7.35 -9.48
CA ASN A 64 -12.52 -8.25 -9.97
C ASN A 64 -11.27 -7.51 -10.52
N VAL A 65 -10.92 -6.34 -9.97
CA VAL A 65 -9.57 -5.77 -10.15
C VAL A 65 -8.60 -6.50 -9.23
N HIS A 66 -7.56 -7.07 -9.81
CA HIS A 66 -6.46 -7.62 -9.04
C HIS A 66 -5.48 -6.49 -8.70
N GLU A 67 -5.25 -6.28 -7.41
CA GLU A 67 -4.32 -5.27 -6.91
C GLU A 67 -3.03 -5.94 -6.42
N TYR A 68 -1.90 -5.48 -6.94
CA TYR A 68 -0.57 -6.00 -6.61
C TYR A 68 0.29 -4.88 -6.04
N ARG A 69 0.93 -5.15 -4.91
CA ARG A 69 1.94 -4.27 -4.32
C ARG A 69 3.32 -4.77 -4.72
N ILE A 70 3.98 -4.03 -5.61
CA ILE A 70 5.26 -4.44 -6.24
C ILE A 70 6.34 -3.42 -5.90
N LEU A 71 7.56 -3.89 -5.60
CA LEU A 71 8.71 -3.01 -5.39
C LEU A 71 9.05 -2.24 -6.67
N LYS A 72 9.36 -0.95 -6.54
CA LYS A 72 9.77 -0.08 -7.67
C LYS A 72 11.01 -0.58 -8.43
N SER A 73 11.86 -1.36 -7.76
CA SER A 73 13.08 -1.93 -8.32
C SER A 73 12.87 -3.20 -9.14
N VAL A 74 11.66 -3.79 -9.10
CA VAL A 74 11.34 -5.02 -9.83
C VAL A 74 11.40 -4.76 -11.33
N THR A 75 12.12 -5.62 -12.06
CA THR A 75 12.21 -5.55 -13.51
C THR A 75 10.91 -6.02 -14.16
N TYR A 76 10.67 -5.61 -15.41
CA TYR A 76 9.49 -6.04 -16.16
C TYR A 76 9.35 -7.57 -16.25
N GLY A 77 10.45 -8.30 -16.48
CA GLY A 77 10.43 -9.77 -16.55
C GLY A 77 10.02 -10.39 -15.22
N ASN A 78 10.63 -9.96 -14.11
CA ASN A 78 10.29 -10.47 -12.78
C ASN A 78 8.85 -10.14 -12.41
N PHE A 79 8.37 -8.93 -12.74
CA PHE A 79 6.96 -8.57 -12.56
C PHE A 79 6.04 -9.53 -13.33
N LYS A 80 6.36 -9.81 -14.60
CA LYS A 80 5.58 -10.72 -15.43
C LYS A 80 5.52 -12.14 -14.84
N ASP A 81 6.64 -12.61 -14.28
CA ASP A 81 6.70 -13.93 -13.64
C ASP A 81 5.92 -13.97 -12.32
N ILE A 82 5.95 -12.90 -11.52
CA ILE A 82 5.12 -12.75 -10.31
C ILE A 82 3.63 -12.85 -10.66
N ILE A 83 3.18 -12.13 -11.70
CA ILE A 83 1.79 -12.17 -12.15
C ILE A 83 1.42 -13.54 -12.72
N SER A 84 2.32 -14.14 -13.51
CA SER A 84 2.18 -15.50 -14.05
C SER A 84 1.92 -16.54 -12.96
N GLN A 85 2.71 -16.51 -11.88
CA GLN A 85 2.53 -17.40 -10.73
C GLN A 85 1.21 -17.14 -10.00
N THR A 86 0.86 -15.87 -9.78
CA THR A 86 -0.34 -15.52 -9.00
C THR A 86 -1.63 -15.87 -9.75
N LEU A 87 -1.65 -15.66 -11.07
CA LEU A 87 -2.80 -16.00 -11.93
C LEU A 87 -2.80 -17.45 -12.40
N ASN A 88 -1.76 -18.23 -12.08
CA ASN A 88 -1.56 -19.61 -12.52
C ASN A 88 -1.67 -19.77 -14.06
N VAL A 89 -1.02 -18.87 -14.79
CA VAL A 89 -0.94 -18.88 -16.26
C VAL A 89 0.52 -18.81 -16.67
N LEU A 90 0.88 -19.29 -17.88
CA LEU A 90 2.26 -19.22 -18.33
C LEU A 90 2.66 -17.77 -18.63
N SER A 91 3.89 -17.37 -18.29
CA SER A 91 4.43 -16.03 -18.56
C SER A 91 4.35 -15.67 -20.06
N GLY A 92 4.48 -16.65 -20.95
CA GLY A 92 4.29 -16.47 -22.40
C GLY A 92 2.85 -16.14 -22.84
N GLN A 93 1.85 -16.46 -22.01
CA GLN A 93 0.43 -16.20 -22.28
C GLN A 93 -0.02 -14.82 -21.77
N ILE A 94 0.78 -14.14 -20.95
CA ILE A 94 0.48 -12.80 -20.46
C ILE A 94 1.03 -11.76 -21.44
N ARG A 95 0.18 -10.79 -21.78
CA ARG A 95 0.56 -9.55 -22.48
C ARG A 95 -0.08 -8.37 -21.76
N PHE A 96 0.74 -7.40 -21.39
CA PHE A 96 0.31 -6.12 -20.84
C PHE A 96 0.24 -5.09 -21.96
#